data_AF-A0A7L2IUS2-F1
#
_entry.id   AF-A0A7L2IUS2-F1
#
_cell.length_a   1.000
_cell.length_b   1.000
_cell.length_c   1.000
_cell.angle_alpha   90.00
_cell.angle_beta   90.00
_cell.angle_gamma   90.00
#
_symmetry.space_group_name_H-M   'P 1'
#
loop_
_entity.id
_entity.type
_entity.pdbx_description
1 polymer ?
#
loop_
_entity_poly.entity_id
_entity_poly.type
_entity_poly.pdbx_seq_one_letter_code
_entity_poly.pdbx_strand_id
1 'polypeptide(L)'
;LYRSDLELQFKCYHHEDRQMNTNWPASVQVSVNATPLTIERGDNKTSHKPLHLKHVCQPGRNTIQITVTACCCSHLFVLQLVHRPSVRSVLQGLLKKRLLPAEHCITKIKRNFSSVAASSGNATLNGEDGVEQTAIKVSLKCPITFRRIQLPARGHDCKHVQ
;
A
#
# COMPACT_ATOMS: atom_id res chain seq x y z
N LEU A 1 -10.72 -0.99 -27.60
CA LEU A 1 -11.03 -0.86 -26.15
C LEU A 1 -9.72 -0.64 -25.39
N TYR A 2 -9.45 0.57 -24.88
CA TYR A 2 -8.19 0.86 -24.18
C TYR A 2 -8.30 0.42 -22.71
N ARG A 3 -7.66 -0.70 -22.35
CA ARG A 3 -7.61 -1.20 -20.96
C ARG A 3 -6.56 -0.44 -20.16
N SER A 4 -6.94 0.72 -19.63
CA SER A 4 -6.08 1.58 -18.81
C SER A 4 -5.71 0.96 -17.47
N ASP A 5 -6.52 0.01 -17.01
CA ASP A 5 -6.37 -0.79 -15.80
C ASP A 5 -5.39 -1.97 -15.95
N LEU A 6 -4.85 -2.21 -17.15
CA LEU A 6 -3.83 -3.23 -17.38
C LEU A 6 -2.45 -2.59 -17.56
N GLU A 7 -1.44 -3.23 -17.02
CA GLU A 7 -0.04 -2.82 -17.08
C GLU A 7 0.84 -3.97 -17.55
N LEU A 8 1.79 -3.67 -18.44
CA LEU A 8 2.79 -4.65 -18.85
C LEU A 8 3.97 -4.53 -17.87
N GLN A 9 4.09 -5.51 -16.99
CA GLN A 9 5.05 -5.49 -15.91
C GLN A 9 6.22 -6.44 -16.20
N PHE A 10 7.43 -5.93 -16.11
CA PHE A 10 8.65 -6.72 -16.20
C PHE A 10 9.34 -6.75 -14.84
N LYS A 11 9.63 -7.95 -14.33
CA LYS A 11 10.31 -8.15 -13.05
C LYS A 11 11.28 -9.31 -13.12
N CYS A 12 12.16 -9.42 -12.14
CA CYS A 12 12.86 -10.67 -11.87
C CYS A 12 12.81 -11.02 -10.39
N TYR A 13 13.08 -12.28 -10.08
CA TYR A 13 13.11 -12.81 -8.72
C TYR A 13 14.17 -13.92 -8.61
N HIS A 14 14.62 -14.20 -7.39
CA HIS A 14 15.55 -15.29 -7.13
C HIS A 14 14.86 -16.65 -7.27
N HIS A 15 15.47 -17.63 -7.94
CA HIS A 15 14.82 -18.91 -8.25
C HIS A 15 14.33 -19.70 -7.02
N GLU A 16 14.97 -19.51 -5.86
CA GLU A 16 14.54 -20.12 -4.60
C GLU A 16 13.41 -19.36 -3.88
N ASP A 17 13.09 -18.13 -4.30
CA ASP A 17 12.05 -17.32 -3.69
C ASP A 17 10.65 -17.79 -4.14
N ARG A 18 10.00 -18.58 -3.29
CA ARG A 18 8.63 -19.07 -3.49
C ARG A 18 7.58 -17.96 -3.56
N GLN A 19 7.84 -16.80 -2.95
CA GLN A 19 6.93 -15.66 -3.04
C GLN A 19 7.12 -14.86 -4.33
N MET A 20 8.19 -15.15 -5.08
CA MET A 20 8.55 -14.48 -6.33
C MET A 20 8.58 -12.95 -6.17
N ASN A 21 9.12 -12.48 -5.04
CA ASN A 21 9.23 -11.05 -4.77
C ASN A 21 10.16 -10.43 -5.80
N THR A 22 9.85 -9.19 -6.20
CA THR A 22 10.71 -8.50 -7.14
C THR A 22 12.09 -8.31 -6.53
N ASN A 23 13.12 -8.79 -7.22
CA ASN A 23 14.51 -8.73 -6.79
C ASN A 23 15.42 -8.54 -8.00
N TRP A 24 15.95 -7.32 -8.15
CA TRP A 24 16.85 -6.95 -9.24
C TRP A 24 18.32 -7.06 -8.80
N PRO A 25 19.15 -7.90 -9.45
CA PRO A 25 20.59 -7.86 -9.27
C PRO A 25 21.17 -6.47 -9.52
N ALA A 26 22.20 -6.08 -8.76
CA ALA A 26 22.83 -4.76 -8.90
C ALA A 26 23.53 -4.58 -10.27
N SER A 27 24.01 -5.68 -10.86
CA SER A 27 24.66 -5.73 -12.17
C SER A 27 23.72 -5.61 -13.37
N VAL A 28 22.40 -5.61 -13.14
CA VAL A 28 21.39 -5.60 -14.21
C VAL A 28 21.01 -4.16 -14.60
N GLN A 29 21.02 -3.91 -15.90
CA GLN A 29 20.40 -2.78 -16.55
C GLN A 29 19.37 -3.26 -17.58
N VAL A 30 18.30 -2.50 -17.77
CA VAL A 30 17.21 -2.85 -18.68
C VAL A 30 16.92 -1.67 -19.60
N SER A 31 16.80 -1.93 -20.89
CA SER A 31 16.24 -0.99 -21.85
C SER A 31 15.12 -1.64 -22.66
N VAL A 32 14.17 -0.83 -23.11
CA VAL A 32 13.06 -1.27 -23.96
C VAL A 32 12.99 -0.34 -25.15
N ASN A 33 13.04 -0.90 -26.36
CA ASN A 33 13.07 -0.12 -27.61
C ASN A 33 14.19 0.96 -27.58
N ALA A 34 15.40 0.56 -27.16
CA ALA A 34 16.56 1.43 -26.93
C ALA A 34 16.37 2.54 -25.87
N THR A 35 15.24 2.59 -25.16
CA THR A 35 15.01 3.51 -24.05
C THR A 35 15.46 2.86 -22.73
N PRO A 36 16.51 3.37 -22.05
CA PRO A 36 16.94 2.83 -20.77
C PRO A 36 15.90 3.09 -19.68
N LEU A 37 15.65 2.08 -18.85
CA LEU A 37 14.72 2.17 -17.72
C LEU A 37 15.47 2.23 -16.40
N THR A 38 15.01 3.11 -15.50
CA THR A 38 15.56 3.20 -14.14
C THR A 38 14.95 2.12 -13.26
N ILE A 39 15.80 1.29 -12.67
CA ILE A 39 15.39 0.25 -11.72
C ILE A 39 15.45 0.82 -10.31
N GLU A 40 14.30 1.04 -9.70
CA GLU A 40 14.17 1.42 -8.30
C GLU A 40 14.43 0.21 -7.39
N ARG A 41 15.64 0.14 -6.86
CA ARG A 41 16.04 -0.79 -5.79
C ARG A 41 15.82 -0.05 -4.48
N GLY A 42 14.78 -0.41 -3.73
CA GLY A 42 14.60 0.15 -2.39
C GLY A 42 15.69 -0.34 -1.44
N ASP A 43 15.68 0.13 -0.20
CA ASP A 43 16.77 -0.09 0.77
C ASP A 43 17.02 -1.57 1.09
N ASN A 44 15.98 -2.41 0.99
CA ASN A 44 16.07 -3.85 1.25
C ASN A 44 15.78 -4.68 -0.01
N LYS A 45 16.37 -5.88 -0.10
CA LYS A 45 16.25 -6.80 -1.25
C LYS A 45 14.81 -7.16 -1.68
N THR A 46 13.83 -7.02 -0.79
CA THR A 46 12.39 -7.30 -1.05
C THR A 46 11.60 -6.06 -1.45
N SER A 47 12.19 -4.87 -1.36
CA SER A 47 11.52 -3.58 -1.61
C SER A 47 11.71 -3.06 -3.04
N HIS A 48 12.37 -3.86 -3.90
CA HIS A 48 12.57 -3.50 -5.29
C HIS A 48 11.22 -3.45 -6.02
N LYS A 49 11.07 -2.49 -6.93
CA LYS A 49 9.84 -2.35 -7.71
C LYS A 49 9.97 -2.97 -9.10
N PRO A 50 8.89 -3.54 -9.63
CA PRO A 50 8.90 -4.03 -11.01
C PRO A 50 8.88 -2.86 -12.00
N LEU A 51 9.34 -3.10 -13.22
CA LEU A 51 9.31 -2.11 -14.31
C LEU A 51 7.94 -2.13 -14.99
N HIS A 52 7.42 -0.95 -15.30
CA HIS A 52 6.15 -0.75 -16.01
C HIS A 52 6.43 -0.32 -17.44
N LEU A 53 6.15 -1.19 -18.39
CA LEU A 53 6.62 -1.05 -19.77
C LEU A 53 5.62 -0.37 -20.69
N LYS A 54 4.34 -0.28 -20.31
CA LYS A 54 3.28 0.20 -21.23
C LYS A 54 3.58 1.56 -21.86
N HIS A 55 4.26 2.45 -21.14
CA HIS A 55 4.61 3.79 -21.60
C HIS A 55 5.73 3.84 -22.65
N VAL A 56 6.55 2.80 -22.75
CA VAL A 56 7.64 2.68 -23.75
C VAL A 56 7.32 1.67 -24.86
N CYS A 57 6.15 1.04 -24.79
CA CYS A 57 5.71 0.09 -25.80
C CYS A 57 5.22 0.81 -27.07
N GLN A 58 5.52 0.20 -28.21
CA GLN A 58 5.02 0.59 -29.53
C GLN A 58 4.15 -0.51 -30.15
N PRO A 59 3.25 -0.19 -31.09
CA PRO A 59 2.54 -1.21 -31.87
C PRO A 59 3.51 -2.14 -32.59
N GLY A 60 3.23 -3.45 -32.57
CA GLY A 60 4.08 -4.46 -33.20
C GLY A 60 5.24 -4.90 -32.32
N ARG A 61 6.44 -4.99 -32.90
CA ARG A 61 7.61 -5.58 -32.22
C ARG A 61 8.18 -4.62 -31.18
N ASN A 62 8.35 -5.15 -29.98
CA ASN A 62 9.08 -4.49 -28.89
C ASN A 62 10.28 -5.34 -28.51
N THR A 63 11.40 -4.71 -28.20
CA THR A 63 12.64 -5.39 -27.81
C THR A 63 13.00 -4.98 -26.39
N ILE A 64 13.08 -5.96 -25.49
CA ILE A 64 13.62 -5.77 -24.14
C ILE A 64 15.07 -6.25 -24.17
N GLN A 65 16.00 -5.35 -23.86
CA GLN A 65 17.42 -5.67 -23.72
C GLN A 65 17.79 -5.67 -22.24
N ILE A 66 18.39 -6.77 -21.80
CA ILE A 66 18.87 -6.97 -20.43
C ILE A 66 20.39 -7.00 -20.53
N THR A 67 21.06 -6.06 -19.87
CA THR A 67 22.52 -5.98 -19.82
C THR A 67 22.99 -6.36 -18.43
N VAL A 68 23.97 -7.26 -18.35
CA VAL A 68 24.50 -7.79 -17.08
C VAL A 68 26.01 -7.66 -17.04
N THR A 69 26.53 -7.08 -15.96
CA THR A 69 27.98 -6.97 -15.70
C THR A 69 28.52 -8.10 -14.82
N ALA A 70 27.64 -8.95 -14.27
CA ALA A 70 27.96 -10.15 -13.50
C ALA A 70 26.84 -11.20 -13.67
N CYS A 71 27.14 -12.49 -13.54
CA CYS A 71 26.16 -13.58 -13.70
C CYS A 71 24.93 -13.36 -12.79
N CYS A 72 23.75 -13.51 -13.38
CA CYS A 72 22.46 -13.49 -12.72
C CYS A 72 21.74 -14.83 -12.88
N CYS A 73 22.51 -15.92 -12.95
CA CYS A 73 22.04 -17.26 -13.32
C CYS A 73 21.05 -17.85 -12.29
N SER A 74 21.05 -17.29 -11.07
CA SER A 74 20.08 -17.58 -10.00
C SER A 74 18.76 -16.83 -10.12
N HIS A 75 18.58 -15.96 -11.12
CA HIS A 75 17.42 -15.08 -11.26
C HIS A 75 16.60 -15.40 -12.50
N LEU A 76 15.28 -15.40 -12.32
CA LEU A 76 14.30 -15.61 -13.38
C LEU A 76 13.67 -14.27 -13.75
N PHE A 77 13.68 -13.93 -15.04
CA PHE A 77 13.05 -12.73 -15.58
C PHE A 77 11.66 -13.07 -16.12
N VAL A 78 10.66 -12.26 -15.76
CA VAL A 78 9.27 -12.49 -16.11
C VAL A 78 8.64 -11.21 -16.63
N LEU A 79 8.01 -11.34 -17.80
CA LEU A 79 7.10 -10.36 -18.36
C LEU A 79 5.67 -10.84 -18.13
N GLN A 80 4.85 -10.00 -17.51
CA GLN A 80 3.47 -10.34 -17.17
C GLN A 80 2.52 -9.17 -17.40
N LEU A 81 1.29 -9.49 -17.79
CA LEU A 81 0.20 -8.53 -17.86
C LEU A 81 -0.52 -8.53 -16.51
N VAL A 82 -0.52 -7.39 -15.82
CA VAL A 82 -1.11 -7.26 -14.48
C VAL A 82 -2.27 -6.28 -14.46
N HIS A 83 -3.24 -6.52 -13.58
CA HIS A 83 -4.30 -5.57 -13.31
C HIS A 83 -3.80 -4.51 -12.30
N ARG A 84 -3.70 -3.27 -12.76
CA ARG A 84 -3.24 -2.09 -12.02
C ARG A 84 -4.29 -0.98 -12.13
N PRO A 85 -5.37 -1.03 -11.33
CA PRO A 85 -6.38 0.02 -11.33
C PRO A 85 -5.78 1.34 -10.83
N SER A 86 -6.30 2.47 -11.32
CA SER A 86 -5.87 3.78 -10.84
C SER A 86 -6.28 4.00 -9.38
N VAL A 87 -5.51 4.81 -8.65
CA VAL A 87 -5.87 5.23 -7.27
C VAL A 87 -7.27 5.83 -7.23
N ARG A 88 -7.64 6.63 -8.25
CA ARG A 88 -8.99 7.20 -8.38
C ARG A 88 -10.07 6.12 -8.47
N SER A 89 -9.86 5.08 -9.28
CA SER A 89 -10.81 3.96 -9.42
C SER A 89 -10.97 3.20 -8.10
N VAL A 90 -9.86 2.91 -7.43
CA VAL A 90 -9.86 2.26 -6.11
C VAL A 90 -10.62 3.11 -5.08
N LEU A 91 -10.33 4.42 -5.00
CA LEU A 91 -11.00 5.34 -4.09
C LEU A 91 -12.51 5.43 -4.37
N GLN A 92 -12.92 5.53 -5.63
CA GLN A 92 -14.33 5.53 -5.99
C GLN A 92 -15.01 4.20 -5.59
N GLY A 93 -14.31 3.07 -5.75
CA GLY A 93 -14.78 1.78 -5.29
C GLY A 93 -14.98 1.72 -3.78
N LEU A 94 -14.03 2.24 -3.00
CA LEU A 94 -14.11 2.31 -1.54
C LEU A 94 -15.29 3.19 -1.09
N LEU A 95 -15.43 4.40 -1.66
CA LEU A 95 -16.51 5.33 -1.32
C LEU A 95 -17.90 4.80 -1.68
N LYS A 96 -18.02 3.95 -2.69
CA LYS A 96 -19.31 3.37 -3.08
C LYS A 96 -19.66 2.10 -2.32
N LYS A 97 -18.67 1.27 -2.00
CA LYS A 97 -18.91 -0.12 -1.55
C LYS A 97 -18.46 -0.42 -0.12
N ARG A 98 -17.67 0.46 0.50
CA ARG A 98 -16.98 0.19 1.77
C ARG A 98 -17.08 1.35 2.77
N LEU A 99 -18.10 2.21 2.66
CA LEU A 99 -18.37 3.21 3.70
C LEU A 99 -18.82 2.51 4.98
N LEU A 100 -18.26 2.97 6.10
CA LEU A 100 -18.67 2.49 7.42
C LEU A 100 -20.00 3.14 7.80
N PRO A 101 -21.01 2.36 8.24
CA PRO A 101 -22.26 2.90 8.77
C PRO A 101 -22.02 3.79 9.98
N ALA A 102 -22.88 4.80 10.16
CA ALA A 102 -22.78 5.75 11.27
C ALA A 102 -22.87 5.03 12.63
N GLU A 103 -23.72 4.01 12.73
CA GLU A 103 -23.97 3.19 13.91
C GLU A 103 -22.69 2.49 14.38
N HIS A 104 -21.88 2.02 13.44
CA HIS A 104 -20.58 1.40 13.74
C HIS A 104 -19.60 2.42 14.31
N CYS A 105 -19.58 3.63 13.76
CA CYS A 105 -18.77 4.74 14.27
C CYS A 105 -19.21 5.16 15.68
N ILE A 106 -20.52 5.32 15.92
CA ILE A 106 -21.09 5.65 17.23
C ILE A 106 -20.71 4.58 18.26
N THR A 107 -20.88 3.30 17.91
CA THR A 107 -20.54 2.18 18.79
C THR A 107 -19.05 2.18 19.16
N LYS A 108 -18.16 2.48 18.20
CA LYS A 108 -16.71 2.60 18.46
C LYS A 108 -16.38 3.78 19.37
N ILE A 109 -17.02 4.92 19.18
CA ILE A 109 -16.82 6.10 20.04
C ILE A 109 -17.25 5.76 21.47
N LYS A 110 -18.47 5.21 21.66
CA LYS A 110 -18.96 4.77 22.98
C LYS A 110 -18.01 3.78 23.66
N ARG A 111 -17.55 2.76 22.94
CA ARG A 111 -16.57 1.79 23.45
C ARG A 111 -15.25 2.43 23.86
N ASN A 112 -14.79 3.47 23.15
CA ASN A 112 -13.55 4.15 23.50
C ASN A 112 -13.69 4.87 24.86
N PHE A 113 -14.81 5.58 25.09
CA PHE A 113 -15.11 6.20 26.38
C PHE A 113 -15.21 5.17 27.52
N SER A 114 -15.90 4.04 27.29
CA SER A 114 -15.97 2.96 28.30
C SER A 114 -14.64 2.25 28.54
N SER A 115 -13.81 2.09 27.51
CA SER A 115 -12.49 1.44 27.62
C SER A 115 -11.49 2.29 28.38
N VAL A 116 -11.56 3.62 28.25
CA VAL A 116 -10.70 4.51 29.03
C VAL A 116 -11.08 4.43 30.51
N ALA A 117 -12.38 4.44 30.83
CA ALA A 117 -12.87 4.24 32.19
C ALA A 117 -12.40 2.91 32.83
N ALA A 118 -12.24 1.85 32.02
CA ALA A 118 -11.76 0.55 32.48
C ALA A 118 -10.22 0.44 32.60
N SER A 119 -9.46 1.26 31.87
CA SER A 119 -7.98 1.22 31.89
C SER A 119 -7.35 2.17 32.90
N SER A 120 -8.14 3.11 33.44
CA SER A 120 -7.75 4.01 34.54
C SER A 120 -7.78 3.37 35.94
N GLY A 121 -7.71 2.04 36.04
CA GLY A 121 -7.00 1.33 37.12
C GLY A 121 -7.41 1.52 38.59
N ASN A 122 -8.41 2.33 38.94
CA ASN A 122 -8.96 2.33 40.29
C ASN A 122 -10.17 1.40 40.38
N ALA A 123 -9.88 0.10 40.35
CA ALA A 123 -10.72 -0.87 41.04
C ALA A 123 -10.46 -0.77 42.55
N THR A 124 -10.75 0.40 43.14
CA THR A 124 -10.96 0.50 44.59
C THR A 124 -12.44 0.19 44.83
N LEU A 125 -12.67 -0.97 45.43
CA LEU A 125 -13.90 -1.25 46.16
C LEU A 125 -14.14 -0.06 47.10
N ASN A 126 -15.23 0.67 46.88
CA ASN A 126 -15.67 1.93 47.51
C ASN A 126 -15.40 3.20 46.66
N GLY A 127 -16.47 3.68 46.03
CA GLY A 127 -16.88 5.08 46.09
C GLY A 127 -16.13 6.13 45.26
N GLU A 128 -16.71 6.46 44.10
CA GLU A 128 -17.00 7.84 43.66
C GLU A 128 -15.90 8.82 43.22
N ASP A 129 -14.73 8.40 42.73
CA ASP A 129 -13.78 9.37 42.14
C ASP A 129 -13.04 8.88 40.87
N GLY A 130 -13.82 8.32 39.94
CA GLY A 130 -13.32 8.01 38.59
C GLY A 130 -13.34 9.26 37.70
N VAL A 131 -12.20 9.62 37.10
CA VAL A 131 -12.16 10.66 36.07
C VAL A 131 -12.89 10.16 34.82
N GLU A 132 -14.17 10.49 34.70
CA GLU A 132 -14.94 10.22 33.49
C GLU A 132 -14.44 11.10 32.35
N GLN A 133 -13.94 10.47 31.29
CA GLN A 133 -13.60 11.20 30.08
C GLN A 133 -14.90 11.66 29.40
N THR A 134 -15.19 12.96 29.46
CA THR A 134 -16.39 13.55 28.82
C THR A 134 -16.12 14.05 27.40
N ALA A 135 -14.85 14.18 27.01
CA ALA A 135 -14.45 14.65 25.69
C ALA A 135 -13.15 13.99 25.20
N ILE A 136 -13.03 13.85 23.87
CA ILE A 136 -11.83 13.38 23.18
C ILE A 136 -11.45 14.40 22.11
N LYS A 137 -10.19 14.84 22.12
CA LYS A 137 -9.63 15.67 21.05
C LYS A 137 -9.22 14.78 19.87
N VAL A 138 -9.86 14.95 18.73
CA VAL A 138 -9.51 14.24 17.49
C VAL A 138 -8.80 15.21 16.55
N SER A 139 -7.63 14.81 16.06
CA SER A 139 -6.90 15.58 15.07
C SER A 139 -7.55 15.43 13.69
N LEU A 140 -7.87 16.56 13.04
CA LEU A 140 -8.28 16.59 11.64
C LEU A 140 -7.09 16.72 10.67
N LYS A 141 -5.86 16.54 11.18
CA LYS A 141 -4.62 16.55 10.42
C LYS A 141 -4.22 15.10 10.11
N CYS A 142 -4.00 14.81 8.84
CA CYS A 142 -3.57 13.50 8.38
C CYS A 142 -2.16 13.18 8.94
N PRO A 143 -1.93 12.03 9.56
CA PRO A 143 -0.61 11.68 10.10
C PRO A 143 0.42 11.38 9.01
N ILE A 144 -0.01 11.14 7.76
CA ILE A 144 0.87 10.83 6.63
C ILE A 144 1.29 12.11 5.90
N THR A 145 0.32 12.95 5.55
CA THR A 145 0.58 14.16 4.73
C THR A 145 0.78 15.41 5.56
N PHE A 146 0.50 15.35 6.87
CA PHE A 146 0.51 16.49 7.77
C PHE A 146 -0.35 17.68 7.29
N ARG A 147 -1.38 17.41 6.49
CA ARG A 147 -2.37 18.39 6.00
C ARG A 147 -3.77 18.06 6.52
N ARG A 148 -4.72 18.97 6.34
CA ARG A 148 -6.13 18.72 6.69
C ARG A 148 -6.64 17.50 5.94
N ILE A 149 -7.29 16.58 6.66
CA ILE A 149 -7.89 15.38 6.09
C ILE A 149 -9.01 15.78 5.12
N GLN A 150 -8.91 15.33 3.88
CA GLN A 150 -9.97 15.50 2.87
C GLN A 150 -10.90 14.29 2.81
N LEU A 151 -10.34 13.08 2.95
CA LEU A 151 -11.07 11.82 2.94
C LEU A 151 -10.70 11.03 4.20
N PRO A 152 -11.53 11.06 5.27
CA PRO A 152 -11.27 10.28 6.47
C PRO A 152 -11.46 8.80 6.17
N ALA A 153 -10.44 7.99 6.43
CA ALA A 153 -10.47 6.56 6.23
C ALA A 153 -9.64 5.86 7.31
N ARG A 154 -10.07 4.65 7.67
CA ARG A 154 -9.36 3.75 8.58
C ARG A 154 -9.63 2.30 8.19
N GLY A 155 -8.81 1.39 8.72
CA GLY A 155 -9.09 -0.04 8.61
C GLY A 155 -10.39 -0.41 9.31
N HIS A 156 -11.09 -1.43 8.81
CA HIS A 156 -12.35 -1.91 9.38
C HIS A 156 -12.17 -2.29 10.87
N ASP A 157 -11.06 -2.95 11.20
CA ASP A 157 -10.79 -3.48 12.53
C ASP A 157 -9.98 -2.54 13.44
N CYS A 158 -9.72 -1.30 12.98
CA CYS A 158 -9.07 -0.28 13.81
C CYS A 158 -9.91 -0.01 15.08
N LYS A 159 -9.26 -0.13 16.25
CA LYS A 159 -9.87 0.10 17.58
C LYS A 159 -9.81 1.56 18.04
N HIS A 160 -9.00 2.38 17.38
CA HIS A 160 -8.84 3.79 17.65
C HIS A 160 -9.88 4.65 16.89
N VAL A 161 -10.13 5.86 17.41
CA VAL A 161 -11.07 6.82 16.80
C VAL A 161 -10.49 7.48 15.54
N GLN A 162 -9.20 7.83 15.56
CA GLN A 162 -8.48 8.44 14.42
C GLN A 162 -8.26 7.45 13.27
#